data_AF-A0A7Y3BNY9-F1
#
_entry.id   AF-A0A7Y3BNY9-F1
#
_cell.length_a   1.000
_cell.length_b   1.000
_cell.length_c   1.000
_cell.angle_alpha   90.00
_cell.angle_beta   90.00
_cell.angle_gamma   90.00
#
_symmetry.space_group_name_H-M   'P 1'
#
loop_
_entity.id
_entity.type
_entity.pdbx_description
1 polymer ?
#
loop_
_entity_poly.entity_id
_entity_poly.type
_entity_poly.pdbx_seq_one_letter_code
_entity_poly.pdbx_strand_id
1 'polypeptide(L)'
;CADFTKDAPQEIDCRTGEAIVTAPVEPIYTKRVGPRSLFITGVSLASIGAASLAAGWSLALVRRSAGDDWIADPNSLSLQAKWLDLQTGVIVGGSVGGGLLVAAMPMVLPVHSKTPWWAWLNGGLGVAAAVGSIVSAATASPKPAESCELNGQDPSACVNWKRDTDRAILLGATAAPLLTMPLVYLLRRGDRKPKVEVQPRVVVGRRGGSVGVTGSF
;
A
#
# COMPACT_ATOMS: atom_id res chain seq x y z
N CYS A 1 36.93 12.42 -28.49
CA CYS A 1 37.89 12.35 -27.36
C CYS A 1 37.43 13.34 -26.33
N ALA A 2 37.73 13.14 -25.06
CA ALA A 2 37.36 14.08 -24.01
C ALA A 2 38.62 14.77 -23.51
N ASP A 3 38.64 16.08 -23.57
CA ASP A 3 39.68 16.90 -22.94
C ASP A 3 39.25 17.21 -21.51
N PHE A 4 40.04 16.71 -20.56
CA PHE A 4 39.84 16.89 -19.11
C PHE A 4 40.76 17.96 -18.51
N THR A 5 41.51 18.68 -19.34
CA THR A 5 42.41 19.75 -18.86
C THR A 5 41.68 21.04 -18.51
N LYS A 6 40.38 21.13 -18.80
CA LYS A 6 39.50 22.26 -18.46
C LYS A 6 38.50 21.88 -17.37
N ASP A 7 38.02 22.89 -16.65
CA ASP A 7 37.10 22.75 -15.50
C ASP A 7 35.78 22.02 -15.83
N ALA A 8 35.40 21.94 -17.10
CA ALA A 8 34.32 21.08 -17.58
C ALA A 8 34.83 20.22 -18.75
N PRO A 9 34.59 18.89 -18.73
CA PRO A 9 35.05 18.01 -19.79
C PRO A 9 34.44 18.42 -21.13
N GLN A 10 35.30 18.77 -22.09
CA GLN A 10 34.88 19.17 -23.44
C GLN A 10 35.08 18.00 -24.40
N GLU A 11 34.06 17.75 -25.23
CA GLU A 11 34.14 16.78 -26.29
C GLU A 11 34.89 17.39 -27.48
N ILE A 12 36.08 16.87 -27.74
CA ILE A 12 36.95 17.27 -28.84
C ILE A 12 37.01 16.17 -29.88
N ASP A 13 37.19 16.53 -31.15
CA ASP A 13 37.46 15.54 -32.19
C ASP A 13 38.81 14.87 -31.92
N CYS A 14 38.83 13.54 -31.79
CA CYS A 14 40.04 12.77 -31.54
C CYS A 14 41.10 12.90 -32.64
N ARG A 15 40.69 13.30 -33.85
CA ARG A 15 41.55 13.29 -35.03
C ARG A 15 42.20 14.64 -35.30
N THR A 16 41.54 15.73 -34.92
CA THR A 16 41.98 17.12 -35.20
C THR A 16 42.22 17.94 -33.94
N GLY A 17 41.72 17.52 -32.77
CA GLY A 17 41.87 18.23 -31.50
C GLY A 17 40.96 19.45 -31.33
N GLU A 18 40.04 19.70 -32.28
CA GLU A 18 39.13 20.85 -32.23
C GLU A 18 37.86 20.58 -31.42
N ALA A 19 37.34 21.64 -30.78
CA ALA A 19 36.13 21.57 -29.96
C ALA A 19 34.87 21.44 -30.83
N ILE A 20 34.04 20.44 -30.53
CA ILE A 20 32.79 20.21 -31.26
C ILE A 20 31.73 21.19 -30.70
N VAL A 21 31.37 22.20 -31.49
CA VAL A 21 30.32 23.17 -31.14
C VAL A 21 28.97 22.46 -31.09
N THR A 22 28.48 22.18 -29.88
CA THR A 22 27.17 21.55 -29.66
C THR A 22 26.08 22.63 -29.71
N ALA A 23 25.08 22.45 -30.57
CA ALA A 23 23.90 23.30 -30.64
C ALA A 23 23.16 23.34 -29.29
N PRO A 24 22.47 24.46 -28.95
CA PRO A 24 21.82 24.61 -27.65
C PRO A 24 20.72 23.55 -27.45
N VAL A 25 20.81 22.88 -26.30
CA VAL A 25 19.96 21.76 -25.87
C VAL A 25 18.54 22.26 -25.52
N GLU A 26 17.50 21.70 -26.14
CA GLU A 26 16.12 21.89 -25.69
C GLU A 26 15.88 21.13 -24.37
N PRO A 27 15.33 21.78 -23.32
CA PRO A 27 15.11 21.13 -22.03
C PRO A 27 13.91 20.18 -22.06
N ILE A 28 14.12 18.93 -21.65
CA ILE A 28 13.06 17.96 -21.38
C ILE A 28 12.32 18.37 -20.10
N TYR A 29 11.04 18.73 -20.23
CA TYR A 29 10.16 19.05 -19.11
C TYR A 29 9.71 17.78 -18.38
N THR A 30 10.42 17.38 -17.32
CA THR A 30 9.83 16.49 -16.30
C THR A 30 8.84 17.31 -15.49
N LYS A 31 7.53 17.03 -15.66
CA LYS A 31 6.47 17.75 -14.93
C LYS A 31 6.58 17.38 -13.45
N ARG A 32 7.23 18.23 -12.67
CA ARG A 32 7.25 18.17 -11.20
C ARG A 32 5.79 18.16 -10.72
N VAL A 33 5.31 17.00 -10.25
CA VAL A 33 3.99 16.89 -9.65
C VAL A 33 4.03 17.72 -8.36
N GLY A 34 3.22 18.78 -8.31
CA GLY A 34 3.23 19.69 -7.17
C GLY A 34 2.79 18.97 -5.88
N PRO A 35 3.25 19.45 -4.71
CA PRO A 35 2.87 18.86 -3.42
C PRO A 35 1.34 18.85 -3.18
N ARG A 36 0.60 19.76 -3.82
CA ARG A 36 -0.88 19.81 -3.75
C ARG A 36 -1.57 18.66 -4.46
N SER A 37 -1.11 18.26 -5.65
CA SER A 37 -1.73 17.14 -6.38
C SER A 37 -1.48 15.80 -5.72
N LEU A 38 -0.30 15.59 -5.12
CA LEU A 38 -0.01 14.38 -4.34
C LEU A 38 -0.91 14.28 -3.10
N PHE A 39 -1.14 15.40 -2.41
CA PHE A 39 -2.02 15.44 -1.25
C PHE A 39 -3.48 15.11 -1.63
N ILE A 40 -4.01 15.68 -2.72
CA ILE A 40 -5.39 15.41 -3.17
C ILE A 40 -5.55 13.93 -3.52
N THR A 41 -4.62 13.36 -4.31
CA THR A 41 -4.64 11.92 -4.63
C THR A 41 -4.58 11.06 -3.37
N GLY A 42 -3.73 11.43 -2.42
CA GLY A 42 -3.64 10.76 -1.13
C GLY A 42 -4.96 10.79 -0.36
N VAL A 43 -5.62 11.94 -0.28
CA VAL A 43 -6.92 12.08 0.42
C VAL A 43 -7.99 11.25 -0.27
N SER A 44 -8.07 11.28 -1.60
CA SER A 44 -9.01 10.45 -2.36
C SER A 44 -8.80 8.96 -2.11
N LEU A 45 -7.54 8.50 -2.15
CA LEU A 45 -7.18 7.11 -1.82
C LEU A 45 -7.57 6.75 -0.39
N ALA A 46 -7.31 7.65 0.57
CA ALA A 46 -7.67 7.44 1.96
C ALA A 46 -9.19 7.36 2.17
N SER A 47 -9.97 8.23 1.51
CA SER A 47 -11.44 8.21 1.58
C SER A 47 -12.02 6.93 0.99
N ILE A 48 -11.56 6.51 -0.20
CA ILE A 48 -12.00 5.26 -0.84
C ILE A 48 -11.60 4.07 0.02
N GLY A 49 -10.36 4.07 0.54
CA GLY A 49 -9.85 3.01 1.40
C GLY A 49 -10.65 2.87 2.70
N ALA A 50 -10.94 3.99 3.37
CA ALA A 50 -11.75 4.01 4.59
C ALA A 50 -13.18 3.53 4.33
N ALA A 51 -13.82 3.99 3.25
CA ALA A 51 -15.17 3.58 2.89
C ALA A 51 -15.23 2.08 2.55
N SER A 52 -14.27 1.57 1.77
CA SER A 52 -14.15 0.16 1.43
C SER A 52 -13.97 -0.71 2.67
N LEU A 53 -13.11 -0.28 3.60
CA LEU A 53 -12.86 -1.01 4.84
C LEU A 53 -14.09 -0.99 5.76
N ALA A 54 -14.77 0.15 5.88
CA ALA A 54 -16.03 0.26 6.61
C ALA A 54 -17.10 -0.66 6.01
N ALA A 55 -17.24 -0.70 4.69
CA ALA A 55 -18.14 -1.61 4.00
C ALA A 55 -17.77 -3.08 4.26
N GLY A 56 -16.48 -3.43 4.28
CA GLY A 56 -16.01 -4.77 4.65
C GLY A 56 -16.44 -5.18 6.06
N TRP A 57 -16.32 -4.29 7.05
CA TRP A 57 -16.83 -4.51 8.40
C TRP A 57 -18.36 -4.63 8.47
N SER A 58 -19.09 -3.78 7.74
CA SER A 58 -20.55 -3.85 7.67
C SER A 58 -21.03 -5.17 7.06
N LEU A 59 -20.41 -5.60 5.96
CA LEU A 59 -20.70 -6.89 5.33
C LEU A 59 -20.38 -8.06 6.25
N ALA A 60 -19.33 -7.96 7.08
CA ALA A 60 -19.00 -9.00 8.04
C ALA A 60 -20.09 -9.16 9.11
N LEU A 61 -20.74 -8.06 9.53
CA LEU A 61 -21.88 -8.10 10.45
C LEU A 61 -23.13 -8.70 9.78
N VAL A 62 -23.39 -8.40 8.50
CA VAL A 62 -24.52 -8.99 7.76
C VAL A 62 -24.28 -10.47 7.46
N ARG A 63 -23.05 -10.84 7.10
CA ARG A 63 -22.63 -12.24 6.93
C ARG A 63 -22.77 -13.01 8.24
N ARG A 64 -22.46 -12.35 9.36
CA ARG A 64 -22.60 -12.92 10.71
C ARG A 64 -24.04 -13.34 10.99
N SER A 65 -25.02 -12.48 10.72
CA SER A 65 -26.43 -12.81 10.92
C SER A 65 -26.92 -13.88 9.93
N ALA A 66 -26.52 -13.80 8.66
CA ALA A 66 -26.86 -14.81 7.66
C ALA A 66 -26.33 -16.21 8.02
N GLY A 67 -25.18 -16.29 8.70
CA GLY A 67 -24.65 -17.54 9.22
C GLY A 67 -25.46 -18.09 10.38
N ASP A 68 -25.91 -17.23 11.30
CA ASP A 68 -26.78 -17.62 12.40
C ASP A 68 -28.16 -18.10 11.87
N ASP A 69 -28.70 -17.47 10.82
CA ASP A 69 -29.91 -17.91 10.11
C ASP A 69 -29.75 -19.29 9.46
N TRP A 70 -28.60 -19.54 8.81
CA TRP A 70 -28.30 -20.85 8.21
C TRP A 70 -28.11 -21.94 9.26
N ILE A 71 -27.55 -21.61 10.44
CA ILE A 71 -27.49 -22.55 11.57
C ILE A 71 -28.90 -22.90 12.06
N ALA A 72 -29.82 -21.94 12.07
CA ALA A 72 -31.20 -22.16 12.51
C ALA A 72 -32.00 -23.02 11.50
N ASP A 73 -31.74 -22.87 10.20
CA ASP A 73 -32.36 -23.68 9.14
C ASP A 73 -31.30 -24.26 8.17
N PRO A 74 -30.66 -25.39 8.54
CA PRO A 74 -29.53 -25.96 7.81
C PRO A 74 -29.89 -26.49 6.41
N ASN A 75 -31.17 -26.80 6.17
CA ASN A 75 -31.64 -27.35 4.89
C ASN A 75 -31.90 -26.28 3.82
N SER A 76 -31.79 -25.00 4.19
CA SER A 76 -32.04 -23.88 3.29
C SER A 76 -30.81 -23.55 2.44
N LEU A 77 -30.84 -24.01 1.18
CA LEU A 77 -29.82 -23.69 0.17
C LEU A 77 -29.70 -22.18 -0.10
N SER A 78 -30.79 -21.43 0.05
CA SER A 78 -30.78 -19.98 -0.18
C SER A 78 -30.03 -19.22 0.92
N LEU A 79 -30.14 -19.65 2.17
CA LEU A 79 -29.38 -19.09 3.29
C LEU A 79 -27.90 -19.44 3.19
N GLN A 80 -27.57 -20.67 2.81
CA GLN A 80 -26.20 -21.09 2.54
C GLN A 80 -25.56 -20.25 1.42
N ALA A 81 -26.26 -20.08 0.29
CA ALA A 81 -25.77 -19.30 -0.84
C ALA A 81 -25.58 -17.81 -0.48
N LYS A 82 -26.56 -17.21 0.22
CA LYS A 82 -26.46 -15.83 0.71
C LYS A 82 -25.26 -15.66 1.64
N TRP A 83 -25.04 -16.61 2.54
CA TRP A 83 -23.88 -16.58 3.42
C TRP A 83 -22.60 -16.66 2.59
N LEU A 84 -22.45 -17.64 1.69
CA LEU A 84 -21.25 -17.78 0.85
C LEU A 84 -20.96 -16.54 0.00
N ASP A 85 -21.96 -15.96 -0.66
CA ASP A 85 -21.82 -14.80 -1.55
C ASP A 85 -21.27 -13.55 -0.83
N LEU A 86 -21.71 -13.33 0.41
CA LEU A 86 -21.23 -12.23 1.25
C LEU A 86 -19.72 -12.33 1.57
N GLN A 87 -19.07 -13.49 1.37
CA GLN A 87 -17.66 -13.70 1.71
C GLN A 87 -16.76 -12.81 0.87
N THR A 88 -17.03 -12.82 -0.43
CA THR A 88 -16.22 -12.14 -1.42
C THR A 88 -16.20 -10.64 -1.12
N GLY A 89 -17.35 -10.07 -0.76
CA GLY A 89 -17.46 -8.67 -0.38
C GLY A 89 -16.66 -8.31 0.88
N VAL A 90 -16.64 -9.18 1.89
CA VAL A 90 -15.85 -8.95 3.13
C VAL A 90 -14.36 -8.94 2.84
N ILE A 91 -13.87 -9.95 2.10
CA ILE A 91 -12.44 -10.09 1.79
C ILE A 91 -11.98 -8.95 0.88
N VAL A 92 -12.71 -8.70 -0.21
CA VAL A 92 -12.36 -7.64 -1.17
C VAL A 92 -12.43 -6.28 -0.49
N GLY A 93 -13.51 -5.98 0.23
CA GLY A 93 -13.68 -4.69 0.93
C GLY A 93 -12.59 -4.44 1.96
N GLY A 94 -12.25 -5.46 2.76
CA GLY A 94 -11.19 -5.41 3.77
C GLY A 94 -9.79 -5.22 3.17
N SER A 95 -9.40 -6.08 2.23
CA SER A 95 -8.04 -6.06 1.64
C SER A 95 -7.80 -4.82 0.77
N VAL A 96 -8.75 -4.47 -0.09
CA VAL A 96 -8.64 -3.27 -0.94
C VAL A 96 -8.63 -2.02 -0.06
N GLY A 97 -9.52 -1.95 0.94
CA GLY A 97 -9.59 -0.84 1.87
C GLY A 97 -8.29 -0.62 2.65
N GLY A 98 -7.75 -1.68 3.25
CA GLY A 98 -6.48 -1.64 3.97
C GLY A 98 -5.30 -1.24 3.07
N GLY A 99 -5.22 -1.81 1.86
CA GLY A 99 -4.16 -1.50 0.90
C GLY A 99 -4.18 -0.05 0.43
N LEU A 100 -5.36 0.49 0.10
CA LEU A 100 -5.51 1.89 -0.31
C LEU A 100 -5.12 2.86 0.82
N LEU A 101 -5.48 2.54 2.07
CA LEU A 101 -5.09 3.36 3.22
C LEU A 101 -3.57 3.37 3.44
N VAL A 102 -2.91 2.22 3.31
CA VAL A 102 -1.44 2.11 3.38
C VAL A 102 -0.78 2.93 2.27
N ALA A 103 -1.28 2.82 1.03
CA ALA A 103 -0.75 3.57 -0.11
C ALA A 103 -0.95 5.09 0.01
N ALA A 104 -2.04 5.53 0.66
CA ALA A 104 -2.33 6.94 0.88
C ALA A 104 -1.41 7.61 1.91
N MET A 105 -0.93 6.85 2.91
CA MET A 105 -0.16 7.36 4.04
C MET A 105 1.03 8.27 3.68
N PRO A 106 1.96 7.88 2.77
CA PRO A 106 3.11 8.73 2.44
C PRO A 106 2.72 10.07 1.78
N MET A 107 1.53 10.14 1.17
CA MET A 107 1.04 11.33 0.47
C MET A 107 0.23 12.28 1.37
N VAL A 108 -0.52 11.74 2.33
CA VAL A 108 -1.42 12.52 3.21
C VAL A 108 -0.73 12.99 4.48
N LEU A 109 0.27 12.26 4.97
CA LEU A 109 0.87 12.57 6.28
C LEU A 109 1.70 13.87 6.25
N PRO A 110 1.41 14.82 7.16
CA PRO A 110 2.14 16.07 7.26
C PRO A 110 3.62 15.84 7.55
N VAL A 111 4.46 16.77 7.12
CA VAL A 111 5.90 16.71 7.37
C VAL A 111 6.18 17.22 8.78
N HIS A 112 6.57 16.32 9.69
CA HIS A 112 7.05 16.66 11.02
C HIS A 112 8.49 16.17 11.22
N SER A 113 9.27 16.93 12.01
CA SER A 113 10.67 16.59 12.33
C SER A 113 10.82 15.41 13.31
N LYS A 114 9.76 15.11 14.06
CA LYS A 114 9.64 13.99 14.99
C LYS A 114 8.31 13.29 14.74
N THR A 115 8.25 11.99 15.00
CA THR A 115 7.00 11.23 14.98
C THR A 115 6.04 11.85 16.00
N PRO A 116 4.87 12.36 15.58
CA PRO A 116 3.90 12.94 16.50
C PRO A 116 3.32 11.85 17.41
N TRP A 117 2.93 12.21 18.63
CA TRP A 117 2.41 11.26 19.61
C TRP A 117 1.15 10.52 19.15
N TRP A 118 0.29 11.17 18.35
CA TRP A 118 -0.87 10.53 17.72
C TRP A 118 -0.48 9.38 16.80
N ALA A 119 0.66 9.45 16.10
CA ALA A 119 1.12 8.35 15.25
C ALA A 119 1.53 7.13 16.09
N TRP A 120 2.09 7.34 17.29
CA TRP A 120 2.35 6.27 18.24
C TRP A 120 1.07 5.66 18.83
N LEU A 121 0.06 6.48 19.12
CA LEU A 121 -1.25 5.96 19.52
C LEU A 121 -1.88 5.09 18.44
N ASN A 122 -1.89 5.55 17.19
CA ASN A 122 -2.38 4.75 16.06
C ASN A 122 -1.54 3.48 15.89
N GLY A 123 -0.22 3.58 16.00
CA GLY A 123 0.68 2.42 15.99
C GLY A 123 0.33 1.39 17.07
N GLY A 124 0.09 1.84 18.31
CA GLY A 124 -0.35 0.98 19.41
C GLY A 124 -1.68 0.29 19.13
N LEU A 125 -2.66 1.01 18.56
CA LEU A 125 -3.91 0.42 18.12
C LEU A 125 -3.70 -0.60 17.00
N GLY A 126 -2.77 -0.32 16.07
CA GLY A 126 -2.37 -1.24 15.02
C GLY A 126 -1.74 -2.52 15.56
N VAL A 127 -0.89 -2.43 16.59
CA VAL A 127 -0.33 -3.60 17.29
C VAL A 127 -1.44 -4.40 17.98
N ALA A 128 -2.36 -3.74 18.68
CA ALA A 128 -3.49 -4.42 19.32
C ALA A 128 -4.38 -5.15 18.29
N ALA A 129 -4.66 -4.52 17.15
CA ALA A 129 -5.38 -5.14 16.05
C ALA A 129 -4.61 -6.33 15.45
N ALA A 130 -3.29 -6.21 15.24
CA ALA A 130 -2.45 -7.30 14.75
C ALA A 130 -2.41 -8.49 15.71
N VAL A 131 -2.26 -8.24 17.01
CA VAL A 131 -2.35 -9.30 18.04
C VAL A 131 -3.73 -9.93 18.02
N GLY A 132 -4.79 -9.12 17.94
CA GLY A 132 -6.17 -9.62 17.82
C GLY A 132 -6.37 -10.50 16.58
N SER A 133 -5.76 -10.14 15.45
CA SER A 133 -5.75 -10.94 14.22
C SER A 133 -5.05 -12.29 14.43
N ILE A 134 -3.86 -12.28 15.05
CA ILE A 134 -3.08 -13.50 15.30
C ILE A 134 -3.82 -14.42 16.27
N VAL A 135 -4.33 -13.87 17.37
CA VAL A 135 -5.11 -14.64 18.35
C VAL A 135 -6.35 -15.24 17.68
N SER A 136 -7.11 -14.44 16.92
CA SER A 136 -8.32 -14.95 16.23
C SER A 136 -7.99 -16.06 15.22
N ALA A 137 -6.86 -15.96 14.52
CA ALA A 137 -6.42 -17.01 13.61
C ALA A 137 -5.92 -18.28 14.35
N ALA A 138 -5.21 -18.10 15.47
CA ALA A 138 -4.66 -19.19 16.26
C ALA A 138 -5.73 -19.95 17.07
N THR A 139 -6.77 -19.24 17.50
CA THR A 139 -7.93 -19.80 18.22
C THR A 139 -9.11 -20.06 17.29
N ALA A 140 -8.91 -20.00 15.97
CA ALA A 140 -9.96 -20.28 15.02
C ALA A 140 -10.45 -21.71 15.21
N SER A 141 -11.77 -21.89 15.10
CA SER A 141 -12.38 -23.23 15.11
C SER A 141 -11.67 -24.14 14.08
N PRO A 142 -11.54 -25.45 14.32
CA PRO A 142 -10.84 -26.32 13.38
C PRO A 142 -11.50 -26.29 12.00
N LYS A 143 -10.68 -26.30 10.94
CA LYS A 143 -11.18 -26.36 9.57
C LYS A 143 -12.00 -27.65 9.42
N PRO A 144 -13.25 -27.58 8.91
CA PRO A 144 -14.07 -28.76 8.71
C PRO A 144 -13.42 -29.70 7.68
N ALA A 145 -13.60 -31.01 7.87
CA ALA A 145 -13.05 -32.06 7.00
C ALA A 145 -13.68 -32.05 5.59
N GLU A 146 -14.93 -31.64 5.51
CA GLU A 146 -15.71 -31.53 4.27
C GLU A 146 -15.92 -30.06 3.88
N SER A 147 -16.16 -29.82 2.58
CA SER A 147 -16.35 -28.45 2.07
C SER A 147 -17.67 -27.86 2.52
N CYS A 148 -17.65 -26.60 2.97
CA CYS A 148 -18.84 -25.84 3.38
C CYS A 148 -19.87 -25.56 2.28
N GLU A 149 -19.62 -26.04 1.06
CA GLU A 149 -20.50 -25.96 -0.11
C GLU A 149 -21.36 -27.23 -0.26
N LEU A 150 -21.07 -28.31 0.48
CA LEU A 150 -21.84 -29.54 0.46
C LEU A 150 -23.10 -29.38 1.32
N ASN A 151 -24.24 -29.80 0.77
CA ASN A 151 -25.54 -29.74 1.44
C ASN A 151 -25.69 -30.89 2.45
N GLY A 152 -26.30 -30.64 3.61
CA GLY A 152 -26.57 -31.64 4.66
C GLY A 152 -25.48 -31.79 5.74
N GLN A 153 -24.44 -30.96 5.71
CA GLN A 153 -23.41 -30.91 6.74
C GLN A 153 -23.81 -29.99 7.89
N ASP A 154 -23.25 -30.20 9.09
CA ASP A 154 -23.42 -29.29 10.23
C ASP A 154 -22.88 -27.88 9.88
N PRO A 155 -23.76 -26.87 9.71
CA PRO A 155 -23.36 -25.54 9.29
C PRO A 155 -22.57 -24.82 10.39
N SER A 156 -22.71 -25.22 11.65
CA SER A 156 -22.12 -24.52 12.79
C SER A 156 -20.58 -24.55 12.75
N ALA A 157 -19.98 -25.69 12.38
CA ALA A 157 -18.53 -25.82 12.24
C ALA A 157 -17.98 -24.91 11.12
N CYS A 158 -18.66 -24.87 9.98
CA CYS A 158 -18.30 -24.03 8.84
C CYS A 158 -18.44 -22.54 9.14
N VAL A 159 -19.57 -22.14 9.73
CA VAL A 159 -19.85 -20.75 10.07
C VAL A 159 -18.87 -20.25 11.12
N ASN A 160 -18.60 -21.03 12.18
CA ASN A 160 -17.69 -20.63 13.25
C ASN A 160 -16.24 -20.48 12.74
N TRP A 161 -15.73 -21.46 12.00
CA TRP A 161 -14.37 -21.36 11.43
C TRP A 161 -14.19 -20.14 10.52
N LYS A 162 -15.15 -19.88 9.62
CA LYS A 162 -15.09 -18.73 8.73
C LYS A 162 -15.28 -17.41 9.49
N ARG A 163 -16.13 -17.36 10.52
CA ARG A 163 -16.32 -16.17 11.38
C ARG A 163 -15.01 -15.77 12.06
N ASP A 164 -14.27 -16.74 12.59
CA ASP A 164 -12.95 -16.50 13.20
C ASP A 164 -11.92 -16.02 12.17
N THR A 165 -11.92 -16.65 10.99
CA THR A 165 -11.01 -16.31 9.88
C THR A 165 -11.29 -14.92 9.32
N ASP A 166 -12.55 -14.58 9.06
CA ASP A 166 -12.96 -13.27 8.52
C ASP A 166 -12.61 -12.15 9.52
N ARG A 167 -12.82 -12.40 10.82
CA ARG A 167 -12.40 -11.48 11.89
C ARG A 167 -10.89 -11.28 11.89
N ALA A 168 -10.11 -12.35 11.76
CA ALA A 168 -8.66 -12.26 11.65
C ALA A 168 -8.25 -11.40 10.45
N ILE A 169 -8.81 -11.64 9.25
CA ILE A 169 -8.49 -10.89 8.04
C ILE A 169 -8.80 -9.40 8.21
N LEU A 170 -9.98 -9.05 8.74
CA LEU A 170 -10.37 -7.66 8.92
C LEU A 170 -9.52 -6.94 9.96
N LEU A 171 -9.16 -7.61 11.05
CA LEU A 171 -8.23 -7.07 12.05
C LEU A 171 -6.82 -6.88 11.47
N GLY A 172 -6.36 -7.79 10.61
CA GLY A 172 -5.10 -7.62 9.89
C GLY A 172 -5.15 -6.44 8.92
N ALA A 173 -6.25 -6.31 8.17
CA ALA A 173 -6.46 -5.21 7.22
C ALA A 173 -6.56 -3.84 7.89
N THR A 174 -7.08 -3.75 9.12
CA THR A 174 -7.08 -2.51 9.91
C THR A 174 -5.73 -2.24 10.59
N ALA A 175 -5.02 -3.28 11.00
CA ALA A 175 -3.71 -3.14 11.62
C ALA A 175 -2.68 -2.51 10.68
N ALA A 176 -2.68 -2.91 9.40
CA ALA A 176 -1.71 -2.44 8.41
C ALA A 176 -1.63 -0.91 8.30
N PRO A 177 -2.72 -0.17 7.99
CA PRO A 177 -2.65 1.29 7.93
C PRO A 177 -2.24 1.91 9.26
N LEU A 178 -2.77 1.43 10.38
CA LEU A 178 -2.43 1.95 11.71
C LEU A 178 -0.94 1.82 12.06
N LEU A 179 -0.32 0.70 11.70
CA LEU A 179 1.12 0.47 11.87
C LEU A 179 1.96 1.30 10.90
N THR A 180 1.45 1.62 9.72
CA THR A 180 2.20 2.40 8.73
C THR A 180 2.36 3.86 9.12
N MET A 181 1.47 4.44 9.94
CA MET A 181 1.62 5.83 10.43
C MET A 181 2.98 6.10 11.10
N PRO A 182 3.34 5.44 12.23
CA PRO A 182 4.62 5.68 12.88
C PRO A 182 5.79 5.25 12.01
N LEU A 183 5.62 4.22 11.17
CA LEU A 183 6.66 3.73 10.27
C LEU A 183 7.05 4.80 9.23
N VAL A 184 6.08 5.46 8.59
CA VAL A 184 6.34 6.53 7.62
C VAL A 184 7.12 7.68 8.27
N TYR A 185 6.78 8.07 9.50
CA TYR A 185 7.55 9.11 10.21
C TYR A 185 8.96 8.67 10.58
N LEU A 186 9.16 7.41 10.98
CA LEU A 186 10.49 6.86 11.28
C LEU A 186 11.36 6.80 10.02
N LEU A 187 10.81 6.34 8.89
CA LEU A 187 11.51 6.27 7.62
C LEU A 187 11.85 7.68 7.09
N ARG A 188 10.91 8.63 7.18
CA ARG A 188 11.11 10.03 6.76
C ARG A 188 12.11 10.78 7.65
N ARG A 189 12.34 10.34 8.88
CA ARG A 189 13.36 10.92 9.78
C ARG A 189 14.80 10.64 9.28
N GLY A 190 14.99 9.58 8.49
CA GLY A 190 16.24 9.27 7.80
C GLY A 190 16.59 10.26 6.69
N ASP A 191 15.58 10.94 6.10
CA ASP A 191 15.75 11.98 5.08
C ASP A 191 16.14 13.35 5.69
N ARG A 192 16.95 13.35 6.74
CA ARG A 192 17.84 14.50 7.00
C ARG A 192 18.80 14.57 5.81
N LYS A 193 18.36 15.25 4.76
CA LYS A 193 19.10 15.61 3.55
C LYS A 193 20.61 15.74 3.83
N PRO A 194 21.46 14.79 3.42
CA PRO A 194 22.69 15.26 2.82
C PRO A 194 22.22 16.04 1.58
N LYS A 195 22.70 17.28 1.39
CA LYS A 195 22.41 18.09 0.19
C LYS A 195 23.10 17.47 -1.02
N VAL A 196 22.87 16.20 -1.31
CA VAL A 196 23.43 15.53 -2.47
C VAL A 196 22.31 15.45 -3.48
N GLU A 197 22.13 16.56 -4.20
CA GLU A 197 21.22 16.64 -5.33
C GLU A 197 21.91 15.94 -6.50
N VAL A 198 21.77 14.62 -6.56
CA VAL A 198 22.26 13.82 -7.67
C VAL A 198 21.27 13.94 -8.82
N GLN A 199 21.60 14.71 -9.84
CA GLN A 199 20.84 14.77 -11.07
C GLN A 199 21.43 13.73 -12.05
N PRO A 200 20.71 12.65 -12.35
CA PRO A 200 21.12 11.74 -13.42
C PRO A 200 20.95 12.48 -14.75
N ARG A 201 22.05 12.62 -15.48
CA ARG A 201 22.05 13.23 -16.81
C ARG A 201 22.21 12.10 -17.82
N VAL A 202 21.10 11.73 -18.44
CA VAL A 202 21.12 10.76 -19.53
C VAL A 202 21.18 11.54 -20.83
N VAL A 203 22.29 11.43 -21.55
CA VAL A 203 22.49 12.06 -22.85
C VAL A 203 22.40 10.96 -23.90
N VAL A 204 21.35 11.00 -24.71
CA VAL A 204 21.15 10.03 -25.80
C VAL A 204 21.39 10.74 -27.12
N GLY A 205 22.43 10.31 -27.84
CA GLY A 205 22.75 10.79 -29.18
C GLY A 205 22.49 9.74 -30.26
N ARG A 206 22.46 10.17 -31.52
CA ARG A 206 22.25 9.30 -32.70
C ARG A 206 23.34 8.22 -32.90
N ARG A 207 24.44 8.27 -32.14
CA ARG A 207 25.58 7.31 -32.22
C ARG A 207 25.80 6.52 -30.91
N GLY A 208 24.92 6.65 -29.93
CA GLY A 208 25.04 6.00 -28.62
C GLY A 208 24.59 6.92 -27.48
N GLY A 209 24.29 6.33 -26.33
CA GLY A 209 23.89 7.06 -25.11
C GLY A 209 24.95 6.98 -24.03
N SER A 210 25.17 8.09 -23.32
CA SER A 210 25.97 8.12 -22.09
C SER A 210 25.07 8.45 -20.90
N VAL A 211 25.32 7.75 -19.79
CA VAL A 211 24.63 7.98 -18.52
C VAL A 211 25.67 8.59 -17.58
N GLY A 212 25.50 9.86 -17.26
CA GLY A 212 26.31 10.59 -16.30
C GLY A 212 25.53 10.86 -15.03
N VAL A 213 26.25 10.95 -13.92
CA VAL A 213 25.68 11.28 -12.61
C VAL A 213 26.41 12.53 -12.13
N THR A 214 25.70 13.65 -12.00
CA THR A 214 26.26 14.90 -11.46
C THR A 214 25.60 15.21 -10.13
N GLY A 215 26.40 15.49 -9.11
CA GLY A 215 25.92 15.94 -7.81
C GLY A 215 26.84 16.98 -7.20
N SER A 216 26.29 17.86 -6.38
CA SER A 216 27.07 18.64 -5.42
C SER A 216 27.17 17.86 -4.12
N PHE A 217 28.37 17.76 -3.56
CA PHE A 217 28.63 17.13 -2.27
C PHE A 217 28.80 18.20 -1.18
#